data_AF-A0A6G3TTX8-F1
#
_entry.id   AF-A0A6G3TTX8-F1
#
_cell.length_a   1.000
_cell.length_b   1.000
_cell.length_c   1.000
_cell.angle_alpha   90.00
_cell.angle_beta   90.00
_cell.angle_gamma   90.00
#
_symmetry.space_group_name_H-M   'P 1'
#
loop_
_entity.id
_entity.type
_entity.pdbx_description
1 polymer ?
#
loop_
_entity_poly.entity_id
_entity_poly.type
_entity_poly.pdbx_seq_one_letter_code
_entity_poly.pdbx_strand_id
1 'polypeptide(L)'
;MGRRLMGGGLPTDEERAQERAAARTRSPKSSGGFDVQPQHMYYTALVVRDGQFDYDKGAKALVEVLNQYSQSAGTGRGADEFAAAYDSLTEKYVELWAKSVVSVGGVAVGLTDTTNKYVQADWQARRMYGPPPVEKQPPAVIQNVPRYGPVNDIMWTGTGEDADSWAISGVLGEIPDFLADVIRPAIEHGLRLGKMHEITPGVKDDDFRSMATAWGAAEKAAKAASTNFNNAIKFITNNKGNDEWQGAMKAFCQTIWGTTEWGRTYDAQGNRASIGRVWKTERNVQPAKRRPIIDILHETAATVQKTLDHLADVGKTTRETTTRLGAEAAKATVRDLTLDLDFFELTRLASTLAFGEIVMTFRSHMDKAAANKAVEAYHEAFSAAATELKKLQPALDEAILSVPTFRAEAARAAAYGARTLNDFKKEHSWQRPGESQIPYKYSIDLATEEELYGGHSIDKHVGLTDDQLTQRLRDESTGAGVPTIPAASSFTDLESAQKYTQHNIRANSAEIDDWLKGNPPSPPKREFSVPSVDNGGPSAPVVTGRTAAVVNNHPTPPADAYGVSTVLKYEPSLDPPFVVLTSMPQ
;
A
#
# COMPACT_ATOMS: atom_id res chain seq x y z
N MET A 1 0.06 -14.66 -38.16
CA MET A 1 0.00 -13.61 -37.12
C MET A 1 0.98 -14.00 -36.02
N GLY A 2 2.27 -13.72 -36.13
CA GLY A 2 2.89 -12.40 -36.11
C GLY A 2 3.56 -12.24 -34.74
N ARG A 3 4.76 -12.83 -34.58
CA ARG A 3 5.60 -12.77 -33.37
C ARG A 3 5.78 -11.32 -32.91
N ARG A 4 5.33 -10.98 -31.70
CA ARG A 4 5.85 -9.83 -30.96
C ARG A 4 7.04 -10.33 -30.15
N LEU A 5 8.24 -10.10 -30.69
CA LEU A 5 9.49 -10.19 -29.95
C LEU A 5 9.54 -9.03 -28.94
N MET A 6 9.87 -9.35 -27.69
CA MET A 6 10.62 -8.53 -26.72
C MET A 6 10.50 -7.01 -26.90
N GLY A 7 9.54 -6.40 -26.20
CA GLY A 7 9.32 -4.94 -26.16
C GLY A 7 7.85 -4.51 -25.98
N GLY A 8 6.94 -5.42 -25.63
CA GLY A 8 5.50 -5.14 -25.58
C GLY A 8 5.09 -4.42 -24.29
N GLY A 9 4.46 -3.25 -24.42
CA GLY A 9 3.80 -2.56 -23.31
C GLY A 9 2.70 -3.41 -22.65
N LEU A 10 2.23 -2.96 -21.49
CA LEU A 10 1.12 -3.58 -20.76
C LEU A 10 -0.13 -3.68 -21.65
N PRO A 11 -0.93 -4.76 -21.55
CA PRO A 11 -2.09 -4.97 -22.42
C PRO A 11 -3.20 -3.94 -22.15
N THR A 12 -3.90 -3.54 -23.20
CA THR A 12 -5.06 -2.64 -23.12
C THR A 12 -6.23 -3.29 -22.39
N ASP A 13 -7.21 -2.50 -21.96
CA ASP A 13 -8.43 -3.02 -21.33
C ASP A 13 -9.18 -4.02 -22.23
N GLU A 14 -9.21 -3.74 -23.55
CA GLU A 14 -9.85 -4.61 -24.54
C GLU A 14 -9.09 -5.93 -24.72
N GLU A 15 -7.76 -5.88 -24.84
CA GLU A 15 -6.90 -7.07 -24.92
C GLU A 15 -7.09 -7.95 -23.67
N ARG A 16 -7.06 -7.34 -22.48
CA ARG A 16 -7.28 -8.06 -21.22
C ARG A 16 -8.65 -8.72 -21.15
N ALA A 17 -9.71 -8.00 -21.56
CA ALA A 17 -11.07 -8.52 -21.58
C ALA A 17 -11.24 -9.71 -22.56
N GLN A 18 -10.63 -9.62 -23.74
CA GLN A 18 -10.62 -10.70 -24.73
C GLN A 18 -9.90 -11.95 -24.21
N GLU A 19 -8.70 -11.78 -23.64
CA GLU A 19 -7.94 -12.90 -23.05
C GLU A 19 -8.72 -13.60 -21.93
N ARG A 20 -9.33 -12.82 -21.02
CA ARG A 20 -10.15 -13.36 -19.93
C ARG A 20 -11.38 -14.11 -20.47
N ALA A 21 -12.04 -13.56 -21.49
CA ALA A 21 -13.20 -14.21 -22.10
C ALA A 21 -12.82 -15.54 -22.77
N ALA A 22 -11.68 -15.58 -23.47
CA ALA A 22 -11.17 -16.77 -24.11
C ALA A 22 -10.75 -17.87 -23.11
N ALA A 23 -10.25 -17.49 -21.93
CA ALA A 23 -9.84 -18.41 -20.88
C ALA A 23 -10.99 -18.85 -19.95
N ARG A 24 -12.21 -18.33 -20.14
CA ARG A 24 -13.33 -18.59 -19.25
C ARG A 24 -13.68 -20.08 -19.23
N THR A 25 -13.78 -20.62 -18.02
CA THR A 25 -14.08 -22.04 -17.77
C THR A 25 -15.28 -22.20 -16.85
N ARG A 26 -15.86 -23.41 -16.81
CA ARG A 26 -16.92 -23.76 -15.85
C ARG A 26 -16.37 -23.68 -14.42
N SER A 27 -17.29 -23.54 -13.45
CA SER A 27 -16.90 -23.49 -12.04
C SER A 27 -16.34 -24.84 -11.57
N PRO A 28 -15.34 -24.86 -10.65
CA PRO A 28 -14.88 -26.07 -9.95
C PRO A 28 -15.99 -26.87 -9.25
N LYS A 29 -17.16 -26.26 -9.01
CA LYS A 29 -18.33 -26.89 -8.36
C LYS A 29 -19.28 -27.61 -9.31
N SER A 30 -19.04 -27.54 -10.62
CA SER A 30 -20.03 -27.93 -11.64
C SER A 30 -20.16 -29.45 -11.89
N SER A 31 -19.27 -30.27 -11.33
CA SER A 31 -19.17 -31.72 -11.58
C SER A 31 -19.62 -32.61 -10.41
N GLY A 32 -20.37 -32.08 -9.43
CA GLY A 32 -20.84 -32.84 -8.26
C GLY A 32 -19.83 -32.94 -7.11
N GLY A 33 -18.68 -32.27 -7.23
CA GLY A 33 -17.66 -32.08 -6.18
C GLY A 33 -16.99 -30.71 -6.29
N PHE A 34 -15.98 -30.42 -5.47
CA PHE A 34 -15.10 -29.26 -5.63
C PHE A 34 -13.74 -29.74 -6.09
N ASP A 35 -13.41 -29.46 -7.36
CA ASP A 35 -12.19 -29.97 -8.00
C ASP A 35 -11.50 -28.84 -8.78
N VAL A 36 -10.32 -28.41 -8.29
CA VAL A 36 -9.54 -27.35 -8.91
C VAL A 36 -8.64 -27.98 -9.97
N GLN A 37 -8.74 -27.44 -11.19
CA GLN A 37 -8.08 -27.96 -12.37
C GLN A 37 -7.19 -26.87 -12.95
N PRO A 38 -6.17 -27.20 -13.75
CA PRO A 38 -5.27 -26.21 -14.34
C PRO A 38 -5.99 -25.05 -15.04
N GLN A 39 -7.06 -25.30 -15.80
CA GLN A 39 -7.83 -24.21 -16.42
C GLN A 39 -8.46 -23.22 -15.42
N HIS A 40 -8.84 -23.68 -14.23
CA HIS A 40 -9.40 -22.82 -13.18
C HIS A 40 -8.34 -21.84 -12.66
N MET A 41 -7.12 -22.32 -12.46
CA MET A 41 -6.00 -21.51 -11.98
C MET A 41 -5.55 -20.47 -13.01
N TYR A 42 -5.40 -20.88 -14.29
CA TYR A 42 -5.09 -19.94 -15.36
C TYR A 42 -6.16 -18.83 -15.50
N TYR A 43 -7.43 -19.20 -15.38
CA TYR A 43 -8.52 -18.22 -15.42
C TYR A 43 -8.46 -17.27 -14.21
N THR A 44 -8.27 -17.78 -12.99
CA THR A 44 -8.13 -16.95 -11.79
C THR A 44 -6.94 -16.00 -11.90
N ALA A 45 -5.81 -16.43 -12.45
CA ALA A 45 -4.66 -15.56 -12.68
C ALA A 45 -5.01 -14.35 -13.56
N LEU A 46 -5.77 -14.54 -14.64
CA LEU A 46 -6.22 -13.44 -15.51
C LEU A 46 -7.21 -12.51 -14.80
N VAL A 47 -8.12 -13.04 -14.00
CA VAL A 47 -9.07 -12.22 -13.21
C VAL A 47 -8.33 -11.39 -12.16
N VAL A 48 -7.33 -11.97 -11.48
CA VAL A 48 -6.49 -11.25 -10.52
C VAL A 48 -5.69 -10.15 -11.22
N ARG A 49 -5.06 -10.46 -12.36
CA ARG A 49 -4.37 -9.45 -13.19
C ARG A 49 -5.31 -8.28 -13.51
N ASP A 50 -6.51 -8.54 -14.01
CA ASP A 50 -7.44 -7.46 -14.36
C ASP A 50 -7.78 -6.59 -13.15
N GLY A 51 -8.01 -7.22 -11.99
CA GLY A 51 -8.22 -6.52 -10.73
C GLY A 51 -7.02 -5.65 -10.30
N GLN A 52 -5.79 -6.07 -10.60
CA GLN A 52 -4.58 -5.27 -10.37
C GLN A 52 -4.63 -3.96 -11.17
N PHE A 53 -4.96 -4.02 -12.46
CA PHE A 53 -5.03 -2.83 -13.31
C PHE A 53 -6.13 -1.87 -12.86
N ASP A 54 -7.29 -2.40 -12.46
CA ASP A 54 -8.38 -1.57 -11.92
C ASP A 54 -7.98 -0.91 -10.60
N TYR A 55 -7.19 -1.60 -9.78
CA TYR A 55 -6.66 -1.05 -8.53
C TYR A 55 -5.62 0.04 -8.75
N ASP A 56 -4.71 -0.12 -9.71
CA ASP A 56 -3.73 0.90 -10.13
C ASP A 56 -4.39 2.18 -10.68
N LYS A 57 -5.47 2.03 -11.45
CA LYS A 57 -6.26 3.18 -11.96
C LYS A 57 -6.82 4.05 -10.85
N GLY A 58 -7.18 3.47 -9.69
CA GLY A 58 -7.73 4.21 -8.55
C GLY A 58 -6.75 5.27 -8.02
N ALA A 59 -5.48 4.92 -7.85
CA ALA A 59 -4.45 5.87 -7.42
C ALA A 59 -4.10 6.90 -8.49
N LYS A 60 -4.04 6.49 -9.77
CA LYS A 60 -3.81 7.42 -10.90
C LYS A 60 -4.90 8.49 -10.97
N ALA A 61 -6.16 8.09 -10.84
CA ALA A 61 -7.28 9.02 -10.85
C ALA A 61 -7.23 10.01 -9.68
N LEU A 62 -6.82 9.55 -8.49
CA LEU A 62 -6.61 10.45 -7.35
C LEU A 62 -5.52 11.50 -7.68
N VAL A 63 -4.33 11.05 -8.07
CA VAL A 63 -3.19 11.96 -8.33
C VAL A 63 -3.50 12.92 -9.48
N GLU A 64 -4.15 12.46 -10.54
CA GLU A 64 -4.58 13.29 -11.67
C GLU A 64 -5.49 14.44 -11.23
N VAL A 65 -6.47 14.16 -10.36
CA VAL A 65 -7.37 15.20 -9.84
C VAL A 65 -6.63 16.13 -8.89
N LEU A 66 -5.82 15.60 -7.97
CA LEU A 66 -5.09 16.43 -7.01
C LEU A 66 -4.11 17.39 -7.70
N ASN A 67 -3.50 16.97 -8.82
CA ASN A 67 -2.59 17.80 -9.63
C ASN A 67 -3.28 18.93 -10.42
N GLN A 68 -4.60 19.06 -10.35
CA GLN A 68 -5.31 20.24 -10.86
C GLN A 68 -5.27 21.40 -9.86
N TYR A 69 -4.96 21.11 -8.60
CA TYR A 69 -4.95 22.08 -7.51
C TYR A 69 -3.51 22.36 -7.08
N SER A 70 -3.25 23.61 -6.70
CA SER A 70 -1.97 24.03 -6.15
C SER A 70 -2.18 25.32 -5.38
N GLN A 71 -1.41 25.51 -4.31
CA GLN A 71 -1.51 26.70 -3.46
C GLN A 71 -2.95 26.97 -2.94
N SER A 72 -3.72 25.91 -2.71
CA SER A 72 -5.15 25.99 -2.37
C SER A 72 -5.43 26.16 -0.86
N ALA A 73 -4.45 25.88 0.01
CA ALA A 73 -4.64 25.97 1.47
C ALA A 73 -4.74 27.41 1.99
N GLY A 74 -4.30 28.40 1.19
CA GLY A 74 -4.14 29.78 1.63
C GLY A 74 -2.89 29.97 2.50
N THR A 75 -2.75 31.15 3.09
CA THR A 75 -1.61 31.52 3.96
C THR A 75 -1.96 31.43 5.44
N GLY A 76 -0.91 31.31 6.27
CA GLY A 76 -0.96 31.52 7.72
C GLY A 76 -0.70 30.24 8.52
N ARG A 77 -0.38 30.40 9.81
CA ARG A 77 0.19 29.34 10.65
C ARG A 77 -0.53 27.99 10.56
N GLY A 78 -1.86 28.01 10.66
CA GLY A 78 -2.66 26.78 10.57
C GLY A 78 -2.65 26.17 9.17
N ALA A 79 -2.77 27.00 8.12
CA ALA A 79 -2.77 26.55 6.74
C ALA A 79 -1.42 25.92 6.35
N ASP A 80 -0.31 26.54 6.77
CA ASP A 80 1.04 26.01 6.55
C ASP A 80 1.25 24.67 7.28
N GLU A 81 0.81 24.57 8.55
CA GLU A 81 0.86 23.33 9.32
C GLU A 81 0.05 22.20 8.66
N PHE A 82 -1.14 22.53 8.14
CA PHE A 82 -2.01 21.58 7.44
C PHE A 82 -1.40 21.13 6.11
N ALA A 83 -0.92 22.07 5.29
CA ALA A 83 -0.32 21.77 3.99
C ALA A 83 0.87 20.81 4.15
N ALA A 84 1.77 21.07 5.10
CA ALA A 84 2.90 20.19 5.38
C ALA A 84 2.46 18.78 5.85
N ALA A 85 1.42 18.70 6.69
CA ALA A 85 0.88 17.42 7.15
C ALA A 85 0.20 16.64 6.01
N TYR A 86 -0.53 17.35 5.15
CA TYR A 86 -1.24 16.81 4.00
C TYR A 86 -0.29 16.26 2.93
N ASP A 87 0.77 17.00 2.61
CA ASP A 87 1.79 16.58 1.64
C ASP A 87 2.47 15.28 2.09
N SER A 88 3.02 15.26 3.31
CA SER A 88 3.67 14.08 3.88
C SER A 88 2.75 12.86 3.96
N LEU A 89 1.47 13.07 4.32
CA LEU A 89 0.47 11.99 4.33
C LEU A 89 0.18 11.46 2.92
N THR A 90 -0.01 12.36 1.96
CA THR A 90 -0.35 12.03 0.57
C THR A 90 0.78 11.24 -0.09
N GLU A 91 2.03 11.63 0.12
CA GLU A 91 3.21 10.89 -0.35
C GLU A 91 3.20 9.43 0.14
N LYS A 92 3.06 9.24 1.46
CA LYS A 92 3.01 7.90 2.08
C LYS A 92 1.80 7.09 1.60
N TYR A 93 0.65 7.73 1.45
CA TYR A 93 -0.57 7.08 0.96
C TYR A 93 -0.39 6.52 -0.45
N VAL A 94 0.14 7.35 -1.35
CA VAL A 94 0.39 7.03 -2.76
C VAL A 94 1.49 5.97 -2.87
N GLU A 95 2.54 6.04 -2.05
CA GLU A 95 3.58 5.01 -1.95
C GLU A 95 3.02 3.65 -1.52
N LEU A 96 2.22 3.62 -0.44
CA LEU A 96 1.59 2.40 0.05
C LEU A 96 0.69 1.77 -1.03
N TRP A 97 -0.14 2.59 -1.69
CA TRP A 97 -0.99 2.12 -2.77
C TRP A 97 -0.14 1.53 -3.90
N ALA A 98 0.89 2.24 -4.37
CA ALA A 98 1.79 1.78 -5.43
C ALA A 98 2.47 0.45 -5.08
N LYS A 99 3.03 0.31 -3.87
CA LYS A 99 3.65 -0.95 -3.41
C LYS A 99 2.63 -2.08 -3.33
N SER A 100 1.40 -1.81 -2.90
CA SER A 100 0.36 -2.84 -2.81
C SER A 100 -0.15 -3.31 -4.18
N VAL A 101 -0.04 -2.50 -5.23
CA VAL A 101 -0.37 -2.91 -6.61
C VAL A 101 0.52 -4.06 -7.06
N VAL A 102 1.83 -4.02 -6.80
CA VAL A 102 2.74 -5.07 -7.28
C VAL A 102 2.58 -6.40 -6.54
N SER A 103 2.17 -6.35 -5.27
CA SER A 103 1.78 -7.54 -4.49
C SER A 103 0.69 -8.35 -5.22
N VAL A 104 -0.38 -7.68 -5.68
CA VAL A 104 -1.47 -8.33 -6.44
C VAL A 104 -0.97 -8.91 -7.78
N GLY A 105 -0.02 -8.26 -8.45
CA GLY A 105 0.58 -8.76 -9.69
C GLY A 105 1.37 -10.05 -9.48
N GLY A 106 2.09 -10.15 -8.36
CA GLY A 106 2.82 -11.37 -7.97
C GLY A 106 1.90 -12.58 -7.93
N VAL A 107 0.70 -12.42 -7.36
CA VAL A 107 -0.30 -13.49 -7.30
C VAL A 107 -0.66 -14.04 -8.67
N ALA A 108 -0.98 -13.17 -9.64
CA ALA A 108 -1.37 -13.62 -10.98
C ALA A 108 -0.25 -14.42 -11.68
N VAL A 109 1.00 -13.99 -11.51
CA VAL A 109 2.17 -14.68 -12.07
C VAL A 109 2.41 -16.02 -11.37
N GLY A 110 2.42 -16.04 -10.04
CA GLY A 110 2.65 -17.25 -9.24
C GLY A 110 1.63 -18.35 -9.52
N LEU A 111 0.35 -18.00 -9.66
CA LEU A 111 -0.71 -18.95 -10.03
C LEU A 111 -0.50 -19.55 -11.42
N THR A 112 0.03 -18.79 -12.38
CA THR A 112 0.30 -19.30 -13.74
C THR A 112 1.52 -20.22 -13.75
N ASP A 113 2.59 -19.80 -13.08
CA ASP A 113 3.84 -20.54 -12.98
C ASP A 113 3.66 -21.91 -12.32
N THR A 114 2.97 -21.97 -11.18
CA THR A 114 2.66 -23.25 -10.51
C THR A 114 1.79 -24.16 -11.37
N THR A 115 0.83 -23.57 -12.11
CA THR A 115 -0.02 -24.37 -13.00
C THR A 115 0.77 -24.97 -14.15
N ASN A 116 1.71 -24.22 -14.75
CA ASN A 116 2.61 -24.74 -15.78
C ASN A 116 3.46 -25.91 -15.26
N LYS A 117 4.02 -25.77 -14.06
CA LYS A 117 4.81 -26.83 -13.41
C LYS A 117 3.96 -28.07 -13.13
N TYR A 118 2.74 -27.87 -12.62
CA TYR A 118 1.82 -28.96 -12.32
C TYR A 118 1.43 -29.76 -13.57
N VAL A 119 1.03 -29.10 -14.67
CA VAL A 119 0.65 -29.82 -15.90
C VAL A 119 1.83 -30.58 -16.51
N GLN A 120 3.04 -30.03 -16.40
CA GLN A 120 4.26 -30.71 -16.83
C GLN A 120 4.57 -31.93 -15.96
N ALA A 121 4.39 -31.80 -14.63
CA ALA A 121 4.54 -32.90 -13.68
C ALA A 121 3.56 -34.04 -13.98
N ASP A 122 2.28 -33.72 -14.14
CA ASP A 122 1.21 -34.68 -14.42
C ASP A 122 1.43 -35.43 -15.75
N TRP A 123 1.87 -34.72 -16.81
CA TRP A 123 2.20 -35.36 -18.08
C TRP A 123 3.35 -36.36 -17.95
N GLN A 124 4.39 -36.04 -17.18
CA GLN A 124 5.51 -36.95 -16.92
C GLN A 124 5.10 -38.13 -16.06
N ALA A 125 4.30 -37.90 -15.01
CA ALA A 125 3.75 -38.96 -14.16
C ALA A 125 2.93 -39.98 -14.96
N ARG A 126 2.23 -39.51 -16.01
CA ARG A 126 1.50 -40.35 -16.98
C ARG A 126 2.39 -40.95 -18.07
N ARG A 127 3.70 -41.04 -17.85
CA ARG A 127 4.70 -41.59 -18.79
C ARG A 127 4.67 -40.89 -20.15
N MET A 128 4.48 -39.58 -20.15
CA MET A 128 4.48 -38.73 -21.35
C MET A 128 3.40 -39.14 -22.37
N TYR A 129 2.28 -39.69 -21.89
CA TYR A 129 1.16 -40.06 -22.75
C TYR A 129 0.45 -38.80 -23.28
N GLY A 130 0.27 -38.74 -24.61
CA GLY A 130 -0.33 -37.61 -25.30
C GLY A 130 0.66 -36.48 -25.59
N PRO A 131 0.21 -35.39 -26.24
CA PRO A 131 1.09 -34.27 -26.58
C PRO A 131 1.65 -33.61 -25.32
N PRO A 132 2.91 -33.14 -25.35
CA PRO A 132 3.48 -32.40 -24.23
C PRO A 132 2.64 -31.14 -23.95
N PRO A 133 2.42 -30.79 -22.68
CA PRO A 133 1.68 -29.60 -22.34
C PRO A 133 2.44 -28.37 -22.84
N VAL A 134 1.69 -27.38 -23.33
CA VAL A 134 2.26 -26.11 -23.76
C VAL A 134 2.29 -25.18 -22.56
N GLU A 135 3.49 -24.73 -22.21
CA GLU A 135 3.67 -23.71 -21.17
C GLU A 135 2.94 -22.42 -21.56
N LYS A 136 2.07 -21.94 -20.68
CA LYS A 136 1.39 -20.66 -20.88
C LYS A 136 2.27 -19.53 -20.36
N GLN A 137 2.41 -18.49 -21.15
CA GLN A 137 3.09 -17.28 -20.69
C GLN A 137 2.34 -16.69 -19.49
N PRO A 138 3.05 -16.31 -18.41
CA PRO A 138 2.46 -15.56 -17.32
C PRO A 138 1.73 -14.30 -17.84
N PRO A 139 0.60 -13.92 -17.22
CA PRO A 139 -0.09 -12.69 -17.57
C PRO A 139 0.84 -11.49 -17.46
N ALA A 140 0.79 -10.58 -18.44
CA ALA A 140 1.45 -9.28 -18.31
C ALA A 140 0.80 -8.47 -17.18
N VAL A 141 1.59 -8.13 -16.16
CA VAL A 141 1.17 -7.49 -14.91
C VAL A 141 2.02 -6.25 -14.63
N ILE A 142 1.56 -5.41 -13.69
CA ILE A 142 2.37 -4.33 -13.14
C ILE A 142 3.33 -4.93 -12.11
N GLN A 143 4.55 -5.27 -12.54
CA GLN A 143 5.56 -5.91 -11.68
C GLN A 143 6.47 -4.92 -10.94
N ASN A 144 6.60 -3.70 -11.45
CA ASN A 144 7.39 -2.64 -10.84
C ASN A 144 6.47 -1.65 -10.14
N VAL A 145 6.93 -1.12 -9.00
CA VAL A 145 6.16 -0.14 -8.21
C VAL A 145 5.80 1.05 -9.13
N PRO A 146 4.50 1.32 -9.34
CA PRO A 146 4.07 2.46 -10.13
C PRO A 146 4.68 3.77 -9.63
N ARG A 147 5.08 4.62 -10.57
CA ARG A 147 5.46 6.00 -10.28
C ARG A 147 4.30 6.89 -10.69
N TYR A 148 3.47 7.26 -9.73
CA TYR A 148 2.36 8.18 -9.99
C TYR A 148 2.82 9.65 -10.08
N GLY A 149 4.02 9.95 -9.58
CA GLY A 149 4.55 11.31 -9.47
C GLY A 149 4.15 11.98 -8.15
N PRO A 150 4.81 13.11 -7.80
CA PRO A 150 4.38 13.90 -6.66
C PRO A 150 3.01 14.52 -6.93
N VAL A 151 2.28 14.81 -5.86
CA VAL A 151 1.10 15.66 -5.90
C VAL A 151 1.56 17.12 -5.78
N ASN A 152 0.91 18.03 -6.49
CA ASN A 152 1.17 19.46 -6.38
C ASN A 152 1.02 19.95 -4.93
N ASP A 153 1.93 20.80 -4.50
CA ASP A 153 1.87 21.40 -3.17
C ASP A 153 0.67 22.35 -3.06
N ILE A 154 -0.08 22.20 -1.97
CA ILE A 154 -1.24 23.03 -1.64
C ILE A 154 -0.84 24.24 -0.78
N MET A 155 0.39 24.30 -0.29
CA MET A 155 0.93 25.43 0.45
C MET A 155 0.98 26.69 -0.43
N TRP A 156 0.59 27.83 0.14
CA TRP A 156 0.71 29.11 -0.54
C TRP A 156 2.18 29.59 -0.57
N THR A 157 2.67 29.96 -1.76
CA THR A 157 4.07 30.38 -1.98
C THR A 157 4.22 31.87 -2.30
N GLY A 158 3.11 32.63 -2.31
CA GLY A 158 3.12 34.05 -2.64
C GLY A 158 3.09 34.36 -4.15
N THR A 159 2.81 33.38 -5.00
CA THR A 159 2.77 33.54 -6.46
C THR A 159 1.39 33.13 -7.01
N GLY A 160 0.71 34.00 -7.77
CA GLY A 160 -0.61 33.71 -8.38
C GLY A 160 -1.49 34.95 -8.62
N GLU A 161 -2.50 34.85 -9.50
CA GLU A 161 -3.40 35.97 -9.91
C GLU A 161 -4.29 36.51 -8.77
N ASP A 162 -4.47 35.75 -7.68
CA ASP A 162 -5.45 36.04 -6.61
C ASP A 162 -4.84 36.55 -5.30
N ALA A 163 -3.62 37.11 -5.34
CA ALA A 163 -2.87 37.49 -4.13
C ALA A 163 -3.64 38.43 -3.17
N ASP A 164 -4.62 39.19 -3.66
CA ASP A 164 -5.45 40.10 -2.86
C ASP A 164 -6.91 40.24 -3.37
N SER A 165 -7.29 39.62 -4.50
CA SER A 165 -8.41 40.10 -5.32
C SER A 165 -9.82 39.79 -4.76
N TRP A 166 -10.06 38.63 -4.15
CA TRP A 166 -11.43 38.17 -3.87
C TRP A 166 -12.04 38.78 -2.60
N ALA A 167 -11.25 38.91 -1.52
CA ALA A 167 -11.72 39.52 -0.27
C ALA A 167 -12.03 41.01 -0.48
N ILE A 168 -11.22 41.69 -1.29
CA ILE A 168 -11.40 43.09 -1.64
C ILE A 168 -12.56 43.27 -2.62
N SER A 169 -12.70 42.41 -3.62
CA SER A 169 -13.83 42.47 -4.57
C SER A 169 -15.19 42.21 -3.92
N GLY A 170 -15.26 41.29 -2.95
CA GLY A 170 -16.50 41.01 -2.21
C GLY A 170 -16.98 42.19 -1.35
N VAL A 171 -16.05 42.91 -0.71
CA VAL A 171 -16.38 44.13 0.05
C VAL A 171 -16.76 45.29 -0.89
N LEU A 172 -16.09 45.41 -2.03
CA LEU A 172 -16.32 46.49 -2.99
C LEU A 172 -17.62 46.33 -3.80
N GLY A 173 -18.06 45.10 -4.10
CA GLY A 173 -19.31 44.84 -4.82
C GLY A 173 -20.59 45.29 -4.07
N GLU A 174 -20.47 45.60 -2.78
CA GLU A 174 -21.56 46.09 -1.92
C GLU A 174 -21.59 47.64 -1.82
N ILE A 175 -20.72 48.34 -2.57
CA ILE A 175 -20.54 49.80 -2.56
C ILE A 175 -20.71 50.32 -4.00
N PRO A 176 -21.34 51.49 -4.23
CA PRO A 176 -21.44 52.10 -5.56
C PRO A 176 -20.07 52.29 -6.25
N ASP A 177 -19.99 51.99 -7.55
CA ASP A 177 -18.74 51.95 -8.34
C ASP A 177 -17.85 53.21 -8.19
N PHE A 178 -18.45 54.40 -8.15
CA PHE A 178 -17.69 55.66 -8.03
C PHE A 178 -17.01 55.86 -6.66
N LEU A 179 -17.45 55.13 -5.62
CA LEU A 179 -16.84 55.13 -4.28
C LEU A 179 -15.89 53.94 -4.08
N ALA A 180 -16.06 52.87 -4.85
CA ALA A 180 -15.23 51.68 -4.78
C ALA A 180 -13.74 52.00 -5.03
N ASP A 181 -13.44 52.87 -6.00
CA ASP A 181 -12.07 53.28 -6.33
C ASP A 181 -11.41 54.12 -5.23
N VAL A 182 -12.20 54.89 -4.45
CA VAL A 182 -11.71 55.74 -3.36
C VAL A 182 -11.45 54.92 -2.08
N ILE A 183 -12.28 53.91 -1.82
CA ILE A 183 -12.26 53.13 -0.58
C ILE A 183 -11.43 51.85 -0.70
N ARG A 184 -11.18 51.35 -1.93
CA ARG A 184 -10.35 50.16 -2.19
C ARG A 184 -8.99 50.20 -1.47
N PRO A 185 -8.17 51.27 -1.58
CA PRO A 185 -6.89 51.31 -0.86
C PRO A 185 -7.07 51.34 0.66
N ALA A 186 -8.19 51.87 1.16
CA ALA A 186 -8.53 51.88 2.57
C ALA A 186 -9.02 50.52 3.08
N ILE A 187 -9.69 49.72 2.24
CA ILE A 187 -10.01 48.32 2.49
C ILE A 187 -8.73 47.49 2.46
N GLU A 188 -7.82 47.70 1.50
CA GLU A 188 -6.51 47.03 1.46
C GLU A 188 -5.67 47.31 2.73
N HIS A 189 -5.61 48.57 3.17
CA HIS A 189 -4.93 48.95 4.43
C HIS A 189 -5.74 48.68 5.69
N GLY A 190 -7.06 48.52 5.56
CA GLY A 190 -8.02 48.24 6.61
C GLY A 190 -8.17 46.75 6.90
N LEU A 191 -8.05 45.88 5.90
CA LEU A 191 -7.95 44.41 6.03
C LEU A 191 -6.61 44.01 6.68
N ARG A 192 -5.60 44.89 6.60
CA ARG A 192 -4.39 44.83 7.44
C ARG A 192 -4.64 45.17 8.92
N LEU A 193 -5.88 45.53 9.31
CA LEU A 193 -6.27 45.72 10.72
C LEU A 193 -6.59 44.36 11.36
N GLY A 194 -5.88 44.04 12.45
CA GLY A 194 -6.09 42.77 13.14
C GLY A 194 -5.43 41.60 12.39
N LYS A 195 -5.92 40.39 12.61
CA LYS A 195 -5.30 39.15 12.13
C LYS A 195 -5.71 38.74 10.71
N MET A 196 -6.63 39.45 10.05
CA MET A 196 -7.15 39.04 8.73
C MET A 196 -6.06 38.93 7.65
N HIS A 197 -5.02 39.78 7.72
CA HIS A 197 -3.87 39.68 6.83
C HIS A 197 -3.07 38.37 6.99
N GLU A 198 -3.17 37.68 8.14
CA GLU A 198 -2.49 36.41 8.40
C GLU A 198 -3.04 35.28 7.53
N ILE A 199 -4.27 35.42 7.02
CA ILE A 199 -4.99 34.42 6.22
C ILE A 199 -5.40 34.95 4.84
N THR A 200 -4.75 35.99 4.32
CA THR A 200 -5.04 36.54 2.98
C THR A 200 -3.85 36.28 2.04
N PRO A 201 -4.01 35.45 0.99
CA PRO A 201 -5.24 34.77 0.58
C PRO A 201 -5.62 33.60 1.51
N GLY A 202 -6.93 33.41 1.69
CA GLY A 202 -7.47 32.28 2.47
C GLY A 202 -7.58 31.01 1.63
N VAL A 203 -8.00 29.91 2.26
CA VAL A 203 -8.26 28.63 1.57
C VAL A 203 -9.23 28.80 0.40
N LYS A 204 -8.96 28.09 -0.68
CA LYS A 204 -9.87 27.90 -1.82
C LYS A 204 -10.84 26.76 -1.49
N ASP A 205 -12.02 27.11 -1.00
CA ASP A 205 -13.02 26.16 -0.52
C ASP A 205 -13.54 25.22 -1.61
N ASP A 206 -13.77 25.71 -2.84
CA ASP A 206 -14.18 24.88 -3.97
C ASP A 206 -13.11 23.85 -4.39
N ASP A 207 -11.83 24.23 -4.33
CA ASP A 207 -10.70 23.31 -4.55
C ASP A 207 -10.72 22.21 -3.50
N PHE A 208 -10.84 22.57 -2.22
CA PHE A 208 -10.88 21.62 -1.11
C PHE A 208 -12.07 20.65 -1.22
N ARG A 209 -13.25 21.12 -1.65
CA ARG A 209 -14.43 20.26 -1.92
C ARG A 209 -14.17 19.25 -3.05
N SER A 210 -13.50 19.69 -4.10
CA SER A 210 -13.18 18.85 -5.24
C SER A 210 -12.10 17.81 -4.89
N MET A 211 -11.08 18.22 -4.14
CA MET A 211 -10.08 17.32 -3.56
C MET A 211 -10.73 16.30 -2.60
N ALA A 212 -11.65 16.74 -1.73
CA ALA A 212 -12.39 15.85 -0.82
C ALA A 212 -13.17 14.77 -1.59
N THR A 213 -13.82 15.16 -2.69
CA THR A 213 -14.53 14.23 -3.59
C THR A 213 -13.57 13.19 -4.19
N ALA A 214 -12.37 13.61 -4.61
CA ALA A 214 -11.34 12.71 -5.14
C ALA A 214 -10.88 11.69 -4.09
N TRP A 215 -10.63 12.13 -2.86
CA TRP A 215 -10.30 11.23 -1.74
C TRP A 215 -11.43 10.24 -1.44
N GLY A 216 -12.69 10.68 -1.48
CA GLY A 216 -13.84 9.77 -1.35
C GLY A 216 -13.97 8.76 -2.49
N ALA A 217 -13.51 9.09 -3.70
CA ALA A 217 -13.43 8.13 -4.79
C ALA A 217 -12.29 7.11 -4.57
N ALA A 218 -11.13 7.56 -4.09
CA ALA A 218 -10.01 6.69 -3.73
C ALA A 218 -10.38 5.69 -2.62
N GLU A 219 -11.09 6.14 -1.57
CA GLU A 219 -11.65 5.29 -0.52
C GLU A 219 -12.46 4.11 -1.10
N LYS A 220 -13.38 4.43 -2.02
CA LYS A 220 -14.26 3.43 -2.67
C LYS A 220 -13.46 2.46 -3.54
N ALA A 221 -12.48 2.97 -4.29
CA ALA A 221 -11.63 2.17 -5.16
C ALA A 221 -10.79 1.14 -4.36
N ALA A 222 -10.17 1.55 -3.24
CA ALA A 222 -9.42 0.63 -2.38
C ALA A 222 -10.30 -0.51 -1.84
N LYS A 223 -11.52 -0.18 -1.36
CA LYS A 223 -12.48 -1.17 -0.86
C LYS A 223 -12.97 -2.12 -1.96
N ALA A 224 -13.22 -1.60 -3.16
CA ALA A 224 -13.66 -2.39 -4.30
C ALA A 224 -12.57 -3.39 -4.74
N ALA A 225 -11.31 -2.96 -4.79
CA ALA A 225 -10.18 -3.83 -5.15
C ALA A 225 -10.07 -5.06 -4.24
N SER A 226 -10.16 -4.87 -2.92
CA SER A 226 -10.15 -5.98 -1.96
C SER A 226 -11.32 -6.96 -2.16
N THR A 227 -12.53 -6.45 -2.41
CA THR A 227 -13.71 -7.29 -2.69
C THR A 227 -13.52 -8.08 -3.99
N ASN A 228 -13.07 -7.42 -5.06
CA ASN A 228 -12.87 -8.04 -6.37
C ASN A 228 -11.80 -9.13 -6.31
N PHE A 229 -10.69 -8.87 -5.61
CA PHE A 229 -9.62 -9.85 -5.40
C PHE A 229 -10.12 -11.08 -4.63
N ASN A 230 -10.81 -10.86 -3.49
CA ASN A 230 -11.37 -11.95 -2.71
C ASN A 230 -12.36 -12.80 -3.54
N ASN A 231 -13.14 -12.17 -4.42
CA ASN A 231 -14.04 -12.88 -5.34
C ASN A 231 -13.27 -13.70 -6.40
N ALA A 232 -12.16 -13.18 -6.91
CA ALA A 232 -11.30 -13.87 -7.87
C ALA A 232 -10.69 -15.14 -7.26
N ILE A 233 -10.10 -15.03 -6.07
CA ILE A 233 -9.52 -16.18 -5.36
C ILE A 233 -10.61 -17.16 -4.94
N LYS A 234 -11.78 -16.65 -4.49
CA LYS A 234 -12.91 -17.50 -4.08
C LYS A 234 -13.35 -18.50 -5.16
N PHE A 235 -13.06 -18.22 -6.42
CA PHE A 235 -13.31 -19.16 -7.52
C PHE A 235 -12.61 -20.52 -7.32
N ILE A 236 -11.38 -20.51 -6.79
CA ILE A 236 -10.56 -21.70 -6.52
C ILE A 236 -10.56 -22.11 -5.04
N THR A 237 -11.46 -21.55 -4.21
CA THR A 237 -11.63 -21.96 -2.81
C THR A 237 -12.96 -22.66 -2.53
N ASN A 238 -12.92 -23.71 -1.71
CA ASN A 238 -14.14 -24.40 -1.27
C ASN A 238 -14.73 -23.84 0.04
N ASN A 239 -15.63 -22.85 -0.02
CA ASN A 239 -16.18 -22.18 1.17
C ASN A 239 -17.02 -23.06 2.14
N LYS A 240 -17.06 -24.39 2.01
CA LYS A 240 -17.73 -25.31 2.94
C LYS A 240 -16.69 -26.09 3.75
N GLY A 241 -16.38 -25.63 4.97
CA GLY A 241 -15.50 -26.35 5.90
C GLY A 241 -14.56 -25.45 6.71
N ASN A 242 -13.78 -26.07 7.59
CA ASN A 242 -12.69 -25.48 8.39
C ASN A 242 -11.44 -26.38 8.32
N ASP A 243 -11.21 -27.02 7.18
CA ASP A 243 -10.04 -27.87 6.96
C ASP A 243 -8.77 -27.04 6.68
N GLU A 244 -7.64 -27.74 6.57
CA GLU A 244 -6.31 -27.17 6.31
C GLU A 244 -6.33 -26.26 5.06
N TRP A 245 -7.00 -26.70 3.99
CA TRP A 245 -7.17 -25.93 2.78
C TRP A 245 -7.89 -24.59 3.04
N GLN A 246 -9.02 -24.61 3.74
CA GLN A 246 -9.74 -23.36 4.05
C GLN A 246 -8.92 -22.43 4.93
N GLY A 247 -8.20 -22.95 5.92
CA GLY A 247 -7.30 -22.16 6.74
C GLY A 247 -6.20 -21.49 5.92
N ALA A 248 -5.56 -22.26 5.04
CA ALA A 248 -4.52 -21.83 4.13
C ALA A 248 -5.02 -20.74 3.16
N MET A 249 -6.16 -20.93 2.49
CA MET A 249 -6.70 -19.91 1.57
C MET A 249 -7.08 -18.60 2.27
N LYS A 250 -7.60 -18.69 3.49
CA LYS A 250 -7.87 -17.50 4.30
C LYS A 250 -6.56 -16.77 4.62
N ALA A 251 -5.52 -17.49 5.04
CA ALA A 251 -4.20 -16.92 5.30
C ALA A 251 -3.63 -16.24 4.05
N PHE A 252 -3.62 -16.93 2.91
CA PHE A 252 -3.14 -16.39 1.63
C PHE A 252 -3.83 -15.06 1.27
N CYS A 253 -5.16 -15.00 1.34
CA CYS A 253 -5.89 -13.77 1.03
C CYS A 253 -5.61 -12.62 2.03
N GLN A 254 -5.23 -12.92 3.28
CA GLN A 254 -4.83 -11.90 4.25
C GLN A 254 -3.42 -11.38 3.95
N THR A 255 -2.49 -12.28 3.61
CA THR A 255 -1.06 -11.95 3.43
C THR A 255 -0.83 -10.90 2.35
N ILE A 256 -1.61 -10.96 1.27
CA ILE A 256 -1.58 -10.00 0.16
C ILE A 256 -1.84 -8.56 0.64
N TRP A 257 -2.63 -8.43 1.71
CA TRP A 257 -2.99 -7.15 2.32
C TRP A 257 -2.13 -6.82 3.55
N GLY A 258 -0.94 -7.41 3.64
CA GLY A 258 0.12 -7.01 4.57
C GLY A 258 0.21 -7.83 5.86
N THR A 259 -0.55 -8.93 6.01
CA THR A 259 -0.33 -9.80 7.18
C THR A 259 0.86 -10.72 6.98
N THR A 260 1.53 -11.07 8.07
CA THR A 260 2.65 -12.02 8.08
C THR A 260 2.51 -13.02 9.24
N GLU A 261 3.24 -14.13 9.19
CA GLU A 261 3.26 -15.10 10.30
C GLU A 261 3.87 -14.54 11.60
N TRP A 262 4.71 -13.50 11.50
CA TRP A 262 5.37 -12.86 12.64
C TRP A 262 4.68 -11.59 13.13
N GLY A 263 3.81 -10.99 12.32
CA GLY A 263 3.25 -9.65 12.54
C GLY A 263 2.74 -9.40 13.95
N ARG A 264 2.97 -8.19 14.47
CA ARG A 264 2.54 -7.79 15.83
C ARG A 264 1.61 -6.58 15.81
N THR A 265 0.84 -6.45 16.88
CA THR A 265 0.00 -5.26 17.11
C THR A 265 0.79 -4.20 17.86
N TYR A 266 0.70 -2.96 17.39
CA TYR A 266 1.40 -1.80 17.95
C TYR A 266 0.43 -0.68 18.30
N ASP A 267 0.79 0.11 19.32
CA ASP A 267 0.14 1.40 19.61
C ASP A 267 0.69 2.53 18.72
N ALA A 268 0.15 3.73 18.88
CA ALA A 268 0.56 4.90 18.10
C ALA A 268 2.01 5.35 18.37
N GLN A 269 2.63 4.87 19.45
CA GLN A 269 4.01 5.14 19.83
C GLN A 269 4.97 4.03 19.35
N GLY A 270 4.47 3.01 18.65
CA GLY A 270 5.26 1.90 18.15
C GLY A 270 5.59 0.84 19.21
N ASN A 271 4.94 0.88 20.38
CA ASN A 271 5.10 -0.15 21.40
C ASN A 271 4.12 -1.30 21.17
N ARG A 272 4.50 -2.50 21.61
CA ARG A 272 3.61 -3.67 21.51
C ARG A 272 2.34 -3.45 22.31
N ALA A 273 1.20 -3.69 21.67
CA ALA A 273 -0.11 -3.51 22.26
C ALA A 273 -0.97 -4.77 22.12
N SER A 274 -1.91 -4.95 23.04
CA SER A 274 -2.93 -6.01 22.97
C SER A 274 -4.16 -5.59 22.15
N ILE A 275 -4.32 -4.28 21.93
CA ILE A 275 -5.44 -3.67 21.21
C ILE A 275 -4.84 -2.83 20.08
N GLY A 276 -5.44 -2.92 18.89
CA GLY A 276 -4.99 -2.18 17.72
C GLY A 276 -5.09 -3.00 16.45
N ARG A 277 -4.41 -2.53 15.40
CA ARG A 277 -4.36 -3.20 14.11
C ARG A 277 -3.52 -4.47 14.20
N VAL A 278 -4.09 -5.57 13.75
CA VAL A 278 -3.45 -6.89 13.82
C VAL A 278 -2.77 -7.18 12.49
N TRP A 279 -1.46 -7.33 12.56
CA TRP A 279 -0.59 -7.66 11.41
C TRP A 279 -0.29 -9.16 11.31
N LYS A 280 -0.66 -9.95 12.32
CA LYS A 280 -0.48 -11.40 12.28
C LYS A 280 -1.53 -12.06 11.38
N THR A 281 -1.08 -12.95 10.51
CA THR A 281 -1.92 -13.86 9.74
C THR A 281 -2.68 -14.81 10.67
N GLU A 282 -3.98 -15.03 10.44
CA GLU A 282 -4.79 -15.97 11.22
C GLU A 282 -5.69 -16.82 10.33
N ARG A 283 -5.38 -18.13 10.26
CA ARG A 283 -6.05 -19.11 9.38
C ARG A 283 -7.54 -19.26 9.69
N ASN A 284 -7.98 -18.95 10.91
CA ASN A 284 -9.40 -19.04 11.29
C ASN A 284 -10.22 -17.78 10.98
N VAL A 285 -9.57 -16.69 10.55
CA VAL A 285 -10.22 -15.41 10.29
C VAL A 285 -10.58 -15.26 8.83
N GLN A 286 -11.76 -14.69 8.55
CA GLN A 286 -12.16 -14.38 7.18
C GLN A 286 -11.31 -13.22 6.62
N PRO A 287 -10.84 -13.27 5.37
CA PRO A 287 -9.95 -12.24 4.81
C PRO A 287 -10.50 -10.82 4.90
N ALA A 288 -11.82 -10.65 4.71
CA ALA A 288 -12.49 -9.35 4.84
C ALA A 288 -12.39 -8.71 6.24
N LYS A 289 -12.01 -9.48 7.27
CA LYS A 289 -11.81 -9.00 8.66
C LYS A 289 -10.33 -8.76 8.99
N ARG A 290 -9.41 -9.04 8.07
CA ARG A 290 -7.97 -8.93 8.28
C ARG A 290 -7.27 -8.55 6.97
N ARG A 291 -7.27 -7.24 6.69
CA ARG A 291 -6.67 -6.66 5.48
C ARG A 291 -6.05 -5.29 5.80
N PRO A 292 -5.04 -5.26 6.67
CA PRO A 292 -4.59 -4.02 7.31
C PRO A 292 -4.25 -2.90 6.31
N ILE A 293 -3.63 -3.21 5.17
CA ILE A 293 -3.31 -2.21 4.14
C ILE A 293 -4.58 -1.57 3.56
N ILE A 294 -5.57 -2.37 3.20
CA ILE A 294 -6.83 -1.87 2.62
C ILE A 294 -7.60 -1.03 3.64
N ASP A 295 -7.62 -1.48 4.90
CA ASP A 295 -8.31 -0.76 5.97
C ASP A 295 -7.61 0.58 6.24
N ILE A 296 -6.27 0.64 6.18
CA ILE A 296 -5.50 1.91 6.30
C ILE A 296 -5.75 2.83 5.11
N LEU A 297 -5.73 2.33 3.87
CA LEU A 297 -6.02 3.14 2.69
C LEU A 297 -7.45 3.70 2.71
N HIS A 298 -8.39 2.90 3.21
CA HIS A 298 -9.79 3.31 3.38
C HIS A 298 -9.94 4.36 4.48
N GLU A 299 -9.44 4.10 5.69
CA GLU A 299 -9.54 5.01 6.84
C GLU A 299 -8.82 6.34 6.57
N THR A 300 -7.65 6.29 5.93
CA THR A 300 -6.89 7.50 5.59
C THR A 300 -7.67 8.36 4.61
N ALA A 301 -8.12 7.78 3.49
CA ALA A 301 -8.88 8.53 2.48
C ALA A 301 -10.19 9.12 3.03
N ALA A 302 -10.94 8.33 3.82
CA ALA A 302 -12.16 8.79 4.46
C ALA A 302 -11.91 9.94 5.46
N THR A 303 -10.77 9.89 6.18
CA THR A 303 -10.40 10.95 7.13
C THR A 303 -9.98 12.21 6.39
N VAL A 304 -9.14 12.10 5.36
CA VAL A 304 -8.72 13.25 4.55
C VAL A 304 -9.90 13.91 3.86
N GLN A 305 -10.82 13.14 3.27
CA GLN A 305 -12.06 13.66 2.69
C GLN A 305 -12.81 14.54 3.71
N LYS A 306 -13.13 13.98 4.89
CA LYS A 306 -13.88 14.70 5.93
C LYS A 306 -13.16 15.96 6.39
N THR A 307 -11.83 15.89 6.53
CA THR A 307 -11.01 17.02 6.96
C THR A 307 -11.04 18.13 5.91
N LEU A 308 -10.84 17.82 4.63
CA LEU A 308 -10.91 18.80 3.55
C LEU A 308 -12.31 19.43 3.44
N ASP A 309 -13.37 18.61 3.53
CA ASP A 309 -14.76 19.09 3.53
C ASP A 309 -15.04 20.07 4.67
N HIS A 310 -14.56 19.75 5.88
CA HIS A 310 -14.68 20.62 7.05
C HIS A 310 -13.89 21.92 6.89
N LEU A 311 -12.65 21.85 6.40
CA LEU A 311 -11.82 23.03 6.19
C LEU A 311 -12.36 23.94 5.08
N ALA A 312 -13.02 23.39 4.06
CA ALA A 312 -13.77 24.17 3.08
C ALA A 312 -14.91 24.97 3.74
N ASP A 313 -15.68 24.35 4.65
CA ASP A 313 -16.75 25.04 5.40
C ASP A 313 -16.20 26.13 6.32
N VAL A 314 -15.08 25.86 7.00
CA VAL A 314 -14.38 26.85 7.83
C VAL A 314 -13.91 28.02 6.97
N GLY A 315 -13.27 27.74 5.84
CA GLY A 315 -12.83 28.75 4.88
C GLY A 315 -13.97 29.65 4.41
N LYS A 316 -15.07 29.03 3.96
CA LYS A 316 -16.28 29.73 3.53
C LYS A 316 -16.87 30.60 4.65
N THR A 317 -17.03 30.04 5.85
CA THR A 317 -17.60 30.76 7.00
C THR A 317 -16.73 31.95 7.42
N THR A 318 -15.40 31.76 7.42
CA THR A 318 -14.45 32.84 7.71
C THR A 318 -14.53 33.93 6.65
N ARG A 319 -14.55 33.58 5.36
CA ARG A 319 -14.75 34.52 4.25
C ARG A 319 -16.05 35.30 4.37
N GLU A 320 -17.17 34.62 4.60
CA GLU A 320 -18.49 35.27 4.74
C GLU A 320 -18.49 36.24 5.93
N THR A 321 -17.88 35.85 7.05
CA THR A 321 -17.76 36.68 8.24
C THR A 321 -16.89 37.91 7.99
N THR A 322 -15.69 37.75 7.43
CA THR A 322 -14.77 38.87 7.20
C THR A 322 -15.29 39.81 6.12
N THR A 323 -15.92 39.28 5.07
CA THR A 323 -16.56 40.08 4.01
C THR A 323 -17.73 40.89 4.57
N ARG A 324 -18.60 40.27 5.37
CA ARG A 324 -19.73 40.97 6.01
C ARG A 324 -19.25 42.11 6.92
N LEU A 325 -18.28 41.83 7.80
CA LEU A 325 -17.71 42.84 8.69
C LEU A 325 -17.06 44.00 7.91
N GLY A 326 -16.33 43.69 6.84
CA GLY A 326 -15.75 44.69 5.95
C GLY A 326 -16.80 45.53 5.23
N ALA A 327 -17.87 44.92 4.73
CA ALA A 327 -18.97 45.61 4.07
C ALA A 327 -19.78 46.51 5.03
N GLU A 328 -20.03 46.03 6.25
CA GLU A 328 -20.65 46.82 7.33
C GLU A 328 -19.80 48.05 7.66
N ALA A 329 -18.49 47.87 7.85
CA ALA A 329 -17.56 48.96 8.11
C ALA A 329 -17.50 49.96 6.95
N ALA A 330 -17.42 49.47 5.71
CA ALA A 330 -17.38 50.33 4.53
C ALA A 330 -18.67 51.15 4.36
N LYS A 331 -19.85 50.54 4.55
CA LYS A 331 -21.15 51.24 4.51
C LYS A 331 -21.24 52.32 5.60
N ALA A 332 -20.71 52.05 6.81
CA ALA A 332 -20.65 53.04 7.88
C ALA A 332 -19.67 54.19 7.56
N THR A 333 -18.49 53.89 7.01
CA THR A 333 -17.52 54.89 6.57
C THR A 333 -18.10 55.78 5.48
N VAL A 334 -18.80 55.23 4.48
CA VAL A 334 -19.49 56.04 3.46
C VAL A 334 -20.51 56.97 4.11
N ARG A 335 -21.32 56.49 5.05
CA ARG A 335 -22.31 57.35 5.74
C ARG A 335 -21.62 58.51 6.47
N ASP A 336 -20.60 58.22 7.27
CA ASP A 336 -19.89 59.25 8.05
C ASP A 336 -19.16 60.25 7.16
N LEU A 337 -18.62 59.80 6.03
CA LEU A 337 -17.93 60.64 5.04
C LEU A 337 -18.88 61.28 4.01
N THR A 338 -20.20 61.15 4.14
CA THR A 338 -21.17 61.80 3.24
C THR A 338 -22.22 62.64 3.97
N LEU A 339 -22.24 62.57 5.31
CA LEU A 339 -22.98 63.53 6.13
C LEU A 339 -22.33 64.91 5.97
N ASP A 340 -23.12 65.89 5.52
CA ASP A 340 -22.80 67.31 5.36
C ASP A 340 -21.92 67.74 4.15
N LEU A 341 -21.76 66.91 3.12
CA LEU A 341 -20.93 67.26 1.94
C LEU A 341 -21.73 67.53 0.65
N ASP A 342 -21.32 68.58 -0.07
CA ASP A 342 -21.69 68.89 -1.46
C ASP A 342 -20.96 67.95 -2.45
N PHE A 343 -21.57 67.65 -3.60
CA PHE A 343 -20.99 66.88 -4.72
C PHE A 343 -19.53 67.26 -5.07
N PHE A 344 -19.16 68.54 -4.95
CA PHE A 344 -17.82 69.06 -5.20
C PHE A 344 -16.82 68.71 -4.08
N GLU A 345 -17.26 68.59 -2.82
CA GLU A 345 -16.40 68.18 -1.71
C GLU A 345 -16.14 66.67 -1.71
N LEU A 346 -17.08 65.88 -2.25
CA LEU A 346 -16.91 64.46 -2.51
C LEU A 346 -15.76 64.18 -3.50
N THR A 347 -15.61 65.03 -4.53
CA THR A 347 -14.47 64.93 -5.47
C THR A 347 -13.13 65.34 -4.84
N ARG A 348 -13.15 66.13 -3.77
CA ARG A 348 -11.94 66.52 -3.03
C ARG A 348 -11.40 65.39 -2.14
N LEU A 349 -12.29 64.60 -1.53
CA LEU A 349 -11.96 63.36 -0.80
C LEU A 349 -11.17 62.37 -1.67
N ALA A 350 -11.48 62.29 -2.96
CA ALA A 350 -10.77 61.48 -3.94
C ALA A 350 -9.37 62.01 -4.32
N SER A 351 -9.04 63.26 -4.00
CA SER A 351 -7.99 63.98 -4.73
C SER A 351 -6.59 64.04 -4.12
N THR A 352 -6.35 63.94 -2.79
CA THR A 352 -5.00 63.57 -2.19
C THR A 352 -4.80 63.73 -0.67
N LEU A 353 -5.74 64.26 0.14
CA LEU A 353 -5.49 64.50 1.59
C LEU A 353 -6.36 63.71 2.57
N ALA A 354 -7.41 63.02 2.12
CA ALA A 354 -8.35 62.32 2.99
C ALA A 354 -8.06 60.83 3.19
N PHE A 355 -7.03 60.26 2.55
CA PHE A 355 -6.77 58.81 2.62
C PHE A 355 -6.55 58.30 4.05
N GLY A 356 -5.72 59.00 4.83
CA GLY A 356 -5.48 58.63 6.23
C GLY A 356 -6.75 58.72 7.08
N GLU A 357 -7.61 59.69 6.80
CA GLU A 357 -8.91 59.86 7.46
C GLU A 357 -9.89 58.75 7.08
N ILE A 358 -10.03 58.43 5.78
CA ILE A 358 -10.86 57.32 5.29
C ILE A 358 -10.44 55.99 5.91
N VAL A 359 -9.12 55.71 5.96
CA VAL A 359 -8.58 54.51 6.61
C VAL A 359 -8.90 54.50 8.10
N MET A 360 -8.74 55.62 8.81
CA MET A 360 -9.01 55.69 10.24
C MET A 360 -10.51 55.54 10.56
N THR A 361 -11.39 56.17 9.76
CA THR A 361 -12.85 56.06 9.88
C THR A 361 -13.34 54.65 9.52
N PHE A 362 -12.76 54.00 8.52
CA PHE A 362 -13.01 52.57 8.26
C PHE A 362 -12.61 51.70 9.43
N ARG A 363 -11.42 51.93 9.98
CA ARG A 363 -10.91 51.17 11.12
C ARG A 363 -11.73 51.36 12.39
N SER A 364 -12.33 52.54 12.62
CA SER A 364 -13.21 52.75 13.78
C SER A 364 -14.53 52.00 13.70
N HIS A 365 -15.03 51.75 12.48
CA HIS A 365 -16.26 50.99 12.25
C HIS A 365 -16.05 49.48 12.15
N MET A 366 -14.83 49.04 11.91
CA MET A 366 -14.51 47.62 11.81
C MET A 366 -14.58 46.93 13.18
N ASP A 367 -15.40 45.88 13.30
CA ASP A 367 -15.37 44.99 14.46
C ASP A 367 -14.13 44.08 14.41
N LYS A 368 -13.01 44.65 14.86
CA LYS A 368 -11.71 43.98 14.93
C LYS A 368 -11.74 42.75 15.83
N ALA A 369 -12.55 42.75 16.88
CA ALA A 369 -12.61 41.63 17.82
C ALA A 369 -13.28 40.41 17.17
N ALA A 370 -14.41 40.61 16.48
CA ALA A 370 -15.08 39.55 15.73
C ALA A 370 -14.21 39.04 14.57
N ALA A 371 -13.55 39.93 13.83
CA ALA A 371 -12.63 39.56 12.75
C ALA A 371 -11.46 38.70 13.26
N ASN A 372 -10.79 39.14 14.33
CA ASN A 372 -9.71 38.38 14.96
C ASN A 372 -10.17 37.00 15.44
N LYS A 373 -11.38 36.93 16.03
CA LYS A 373 -11.95 35.66 16.49
C LYS A 373 -12.21 34.69 15.34
N ALA A 374 -12.69 35.17 14.19
CA ALA A 374 -12.89 34.35 13.00
C ALA A 374 -11.57 33.80 12.46
N VAL A 375 -10.52 34.62 12.43
CA VAL A 375 -9.17 34.21 11.99
C VAL A 375 -8.55 33.20 12.96
N GLU A 376 -8.70 33.38 14.28
CA GLU A 376 -8.22 32.38 15.24
C GLU A 376 -8.94 31.05 15.10
N ALA A 377 -10.27 31.06 14.93
CA ALA A 377 -11.04 29.85 14.67
C ALA A 377 -10.58 29.13 13.39
N TYR A 378 -10.22 29.90 12.35
CA TYR A 378 -9.62 29.36 11.14
C TYR A 378 -8.28 28.67 11.44
N HIS A 379 -7.35 29.34 12.10
CA HIS A 379 -6.05 28.75 12.44
C HIS A 379 -6.20 27.51 13.33
N GLU A 380 -7.04 27.55 14.35
CA GLU A 380 -7.30 26.42 15.24
C GLU A 380 -7.85 25.23 14.48
N ALA A 381 -8.80 25.44 13.56
CA ALA A 381 -9.38 24.36 12.76
C ALA A 381 -8.33 23.71 11.84
N PHE A 382 -7.50 24.50 11.17
CA PHE A 382 -6.43 23.99 10.30
C PHE A 382 -5.33 23.27 11.09
N SER A 383 -4.88 23.82 12.23
CA SER A 383 -3.91 23.16 13.12
C SER A 383 -4.46 21.85 13.71
N ALA A 384 -5.74 21.82 14.07
CA ALA A 384 -6.41 20.60 14.53
C ALA A 384 -6.48 19.55 13.41
N ALA A 385 -6.84 19.96 12.20
CA ALA A 385 -6.83 19.10 11.02
C ALA A 385 -5.43 18.54 10.72
N ALA A 386 -4.38 19.36 10.80
CA ALA A 386 -2.99 18.93 10.65
C ALA A 386 -2.62 17.85 11.68
N THR A 387 -3.07 18.03 12.93
CA THR A 387 -2.87 17.06 14.00
C THR A 387 -3.61 15.75 13.73
N GLU A 388 -4.83 15.80 13.20
CA GLU A 388 -5.57 14.59 12.80
C GLU A 388 -4.88 13.83 11.67
N LEU A 389 -4.35 14.53 10.65
CA LEU A 389 -3.61 13.86 9.57
C LEU A 389 -2.32 13.20 10.09
N LYS A 390 -1.57 13.87 10.98
CA LYS A 390 -0.34 13.31 11.58
C LYS A 390 -0.60 12.01 12.36
N LYS A 391 -1.78 11.84 12.97
CA LYS A 391 -2.14 10.59 13.68
C LYS A 391 -2.25 9.38 12.77
N LEU A 392 -2.42 9.58 11.46
CA LEU A 392 -2.54 8.49 10.48
C LEU A 392 -1.16 7.97 10.02
N GLN A 393 -0.11 8.79 10.13
CA GLN A 393 1.23 8.48 9.59
C GLN A 393 1.84 7.20 10.17
N PRO A 394 1.80 6.91 11.49
CA PRO A 394 2.41 5.69 12.04
C PRO A 394 1.83 4.40 11.44
N ALA A 395 0.52 4.39 11.13
CA ALA A 395 -0.12 3.25 10.50
C ALA A 395 0.30 3.11 9.02
N LEU A 396 0.42 4.22 8.29
CA LEU A 396 0.93 4.23 6.92
C LEU A 396 2.37 3.72 6.87
N ASP A 397 3.23 4.17 7.78
CA ASP A 397 4.62 3.73 7.87
C ASP A 397 4.74 2.21 8.11
N GLU A 398 3.98 1.68 9.07
CA GLU A 398 3.95 0.24 9.34
C GLU A 398 3.42 -0.55 8.12
N ALA A 399 2.46 0.01 7.39
CA ALA A 399 1.93 -0.61 6.18
C ALA A 399 2.94 -0.62 5.03
N ILE A 400 3.72 0.45 4.87
CA ILE A 400 4.78 0.57 3.85
C ILE A 400 5.90 -0.42 4.11
N LEU A 401 6.19 -0.76 5.37
CA LEU A 401 7.13 -1.81 5.74
C LEU A 401 6.54 -3.21 5.49
N SER A 402 5.26 -3.41 5.87
CA SER A 402 4.60 -4.71 5.84
C SER A 402 4.12 -5.14 4.46
N VAL A 403 3.99 -4.21 3.51
CA VAL A 403 3.45 -4.52 2.18
C VAL A 403 4.31 -5.55 1.45
N PRO A 404 3.73 -6.67 1.01
CA PRO A 404 4.49 -7.73 0.36
C PRO A 404 5.12 -7.26 -0.95
N THR A 405 6.30 -7.79 -1.26
CA THR A 405 6.92 -7.56 -2.57
C THR A 405 6.24 -8.41 -3.65
N PHE A 406 6.41 -8.02 -4.91
CA PHE A 406 6.00 -8.84 -6.06
C PHE A 406 6.56 -10.27 -5.97
N ARG A 407 7.84 -10.42 -5.59
CA ARG A 407 8.53 -11.73 -5.55
C ARG A 407 8.02 -12.60 -4.41
N ALA A 408 7.79 -12.02 -3.24
CA ALA A 408 7.23 -12.74 -2.10
C ALA A 408 5.82 -13.26 -2.43
N GLU A 409 4.97 -12.44 -3.04
CA GLU A 409 3.62 -12.87 -3.43
C GLU A 409 3.59 -13.86 -4.59
N ALA A 410 4.48 -13.71 -5.57
CA ALA A 410 4.61 -14.70 -6.64
C ALA A 410 5.02 -16.06 -6.08
N ALA A 411 5.99 -16.08 -5.15
CA ALA A 411 6.43 -17.30 -4.49
C ALA A 411 5.30 -17.93 -3.66
N ARG A 412 4.62 -17.12 -2.84
CA ARG A 412 3.49 -17.58 -2.02
C ARG A 412 2.36 -18.13 -2.90
N ALA A 413 1.93 -17.38 -3.90
CA ALA A 413 0.86 -17.81 -4.80
C ALA A 413 1.22 -19.09 -5.56
N ALA A 414 2.50 -19.28 -5.93
CA ALA A 414 2.96 -20.53 -6.53
C ALA A 414 2.83 -21.73 -5.56
N ALA A 415 3.21 -21.53 -4.28
CA ALA A 415 3.11 -22.56 -3.25
C ALA A 415 1.65 -22.94 -2.94
N TYR A 416 0.83 -21.93 -2.65
CA TYR A 416 -0.59 -22.14 -2.38
C TYR A 416 -1.34 -22.71 -3.60
N GLY A 417 -0.98 -22.30 -4.81
CA GLY A 417 -1.52 -22.88 -6.02
C GLY A 417 -1.10 -24.34 -6.22
N ALA A 418 0.14 -24.71 -5.89
CA ALA A 418 0.61 -26.10 -5.93
C ALA A 418 -0.19 -26.98 -4.94
N ARG A 419 -0.34 -26.52 -3.69
CA ARG A 419 -1.15 -27.21 -2.68
C ARG A 419 -2.62 -27.32 -3.10
N THR A 420 -3.18 -26.28 -3.73
CA THR A 420 -4.57 -26.26 -4.23
C THR A 420 -4.79 -27.29 -5.33
N LEU A 421 -3.86 -27.43 -6.28
CA LEU A 421 -3.93 -28.43 -7.36
C LEU A 421 -3.73 -29.88 -6.87
N ASN A 422 -3.26 -30.06 -5.63
CA ASN A 422 -3.21 -31.36 -4.96
C ASN A 422 -4.27 -31.53 -3.85
N ASP A 423 -5.33 -30.70 -3.85
CA ASP A 423 -6.40 -30.71 -2.83
C ASP A 423 -5.88 -30.65 -1.38
N PHE A 424 -4.72 -30.04 -1.16
CA PHE A 424 -4.04 -29.99 0.14
C PHE A 424 -3.79 -31.35 0.80
N LYS A 425 -3.70 -32.44 0.02
CA LYS A 425 -3.38 -33.77 0.56
C LYS A 425 -2.05 -33.76 1.31
N LYS A 426 -1.95 -34.62 2.33
CA LYS A 426 -0.75 -34.82 3.15
C LYS A 426 0.18 -35.85 2.52
N GLU A 427 0.61 -35.53 1.31
CA GLU A 427 1.52 -36.33 0.51
C GLU A 427 2.43 -35.38 -0.28
N HIS A 428 3.52 -35.91 -0.80
CA HIS A 428 4.42 -35.15 -1.66
C HIS A 428 4.19 -35.50 -3.12
N SER A 429 4.57 -34.57 -3.99
CA SER A 429 4.91 -34.86 -5.38
C SER A 429 6.42 -34.71 -5.55
N TRP A 430 7.19 -35.71 -5.14
CA TRP A 430 8.66 -35.72 -5.09
C TRP A 430 9.41 -35.64 -6.42
N GLN A 431 8.73 -35.32 -7.51
CA GLN A 431 9.39 -35.13 -8.79
C GLN A 431 9.18 -33.70 -9.22
N ARG A 432 10.28 -32.93 -9.08
CA ARG A 432 10.44 -31.79 -9.97
C ARG A 432 10.29 -32.30 -11.39
N PRO A 433 9.46 -31.63 -12.22
CA PRO A 433 9.24 -32.14 -13.55
C PRO A 433 10.55 -32.27 -14.33
N GLY A 434 10.87 -33.49 -14.76
CA GLY A 434 12.00 -33.82 -15.64
C GLY A 434 13.29 -34.21 -14.91
N GLU A 435 13.27 -34.40 -13.59
CA GLU A 435 14.45 -34.81 -12.83
C GLU A 435 14.49 -36.33 -12.57
N SER A 436 15.65 -36.95 -12.84
CA SER A 436 15.92 -38.37 -12.55
C SER A 436 16.33 -38.55 -11.09
N GLN A 437 15.82 -39.61 -10.44
CA GLN A 437 16.25 -40.04 -9.09
C GLN A 437 17.71 -40.54 -9.04
N ILE A 438 18.35 -40.70 -10.20
CA ILE A 438 19.76 -41.03 -10.35
C ILE A 438 20.44 -39.88 -11.12
N PRO A 439 21.48 -39.22 -10.56
CA PRO A 439 22.13 -39.48 -9.28
C PRO A 439 21.44 -38.83 -8.06
N TYR A 440 20.35 -38.10 -8.25
CA TYR A 440 19.75 -37.27 -7.21
C TYR A 440 18.67 -38.02 -6.41
N LYS A 441 19.09 -38.67 -5.31
CA LYS A 441 18.20 -39.46 -4.45
C LYS A 441 16.97 -38.69 -3.95
N TYR A 442 17.17 -37.45 -3.53
CA TYR A 442 16.13 -36.56 -3.03
C TYR A 442 15.93 -35.39 -4.00
N SER A 443 14.83 -35.41 -4.75
CA SER A 443 14.35 -34.28 -5.54
C SER A 443 13.09 -33.73 -4.88
N ILE A 444 13.09 -32.45 -4.53
CA ILE A 444 12.00 -31.82 -3.77
C ILE A 444 11.45 -30.66 -4.58
N ASP A 445 10.12 -30.57 -4.70
CA ASP A 445 9.45 -29.35 -5.14
C ASP A 445 9.08 -28.52 -3.91
N LEU A 446 9.87 -27.50 -3.62
CA LEU A 446 9.75 -26.65 -2.44
C LEU A 446 8.37 -25.96 -2.35
N ALA A 447 7.73 -25.67 -3.48
CA ALA A 447 6.40 -25.05 -3.50
C ALA A 447 5.33 -25.98 -2.87
N THR A 448 5.51 -27.29 -2.98
CA THR A 448 4.58 -28.29 -2.44
C THR A 448 4.77 -28.56 -0.94
N GLU A 449 5.91 -28.13 -0.39
CA GLU A 449 6.25 -28.28 1.03
C GLU A 449 5.66 -27.17 1.92
N GLU A 450 5.24 -26.05 1.33
CA GLU A 450 4.63 -24.95 2.09
C GLU A 450 3.32 -25.38 2.74
N GLU A 451 3.14 -25.07 4.02
CA GLU A 451 2.09 -25.55 4.93
C GLU A 451 2.09 -27.07 5.18
N LEU A 452 2.83 -27.88 4.41
CA LEU A 452 2.81 -29.34 4.52
C LEU A 452 3.46 -29.74 5.85
N TYR A 453 2.65 -30.30 6.76
CA TYR A 453 3.07 -30.61 8.13
C TYR A 453 3.73 -29.44 8.90
N GLY A 454 3.37 -28.19 8.54
CA GLY A 454 3.88 -26.95 9.13
C GLY A 454 5.08 -26.33 8.40
N GLY A 455 5.37 -26.76 7.17
CA GLY A 455 6.38 -26.14 6.30
C GLY A 455 6.13 -24.64 6.08
N HIS A 456 7.19 -23.83 6.07
CA HIS A 456 7.09 -22.37 5.97
C HIS A 456 8.35 -21.73 5.33
N SER A 457 8.97 -22.42 4.38
CA SER A 457 10.16 -21.92 3.69
C SER A 457 9.82 -20.69 2.86
N ILE A 458 8.64 -20.66 2.24
CA ILE A 458 8.31 -19.64 1.25
C ILE A 458 7.81 -18.38 1.94
N ASP A 459 6.81 -18.48 2.82
CA ASP A 459 6.21 -17.30 3.46
C ASP A 459 7.23 -16.50 4.29
N LYS A 460 8.17 -17.19 4.94
CA LYS A 460 9.13 -16.56 5.86
C LYS A 460 10.47 -16.18 5.24
N HIS A 461 10.84 -16.74 4.08
CA HIS A 461 12.22 -16.67 3.59
C HIS A 461 12.36 -16.43 2.08
N VAL A 462 11.32 -15.93 1.38
CA VAL A 462 11.42 -15.66 -0.06
C VAL A 462 10.95 -14.26 -0.43
N GLY A 463 11.80 -13.51 -1.12
CA GLY A 463 11.47 -12.21 -1.71
C GLY A 463 11.24 -11.08 -0.70
N LEU A 464 11.66 -11.22 0.57
CA LEU A 464 11.55 -10.16 1.56
C LEU A 464 12.62 -9.08 1.35
N THR A 465 12.26 -7.83 1.64
CA THR A 465 13.21 -6.70 1.67
C THR A 465 14.04 -6.71 2.94
N ASP A 466 15.17 -6.01 2.92
CA ASP A 466 16.01 -5.76 4.09
C ASP A 466 15.20 -5.16 5.25
N ASP A 467 14.32 -4.18 4.98
CA ASP A 467 13.41 -3.58 5.97
C ASP A 467 12.46 -4.61 6.58
N GLN A 468 11.94 -5.54 5.79
CA GLN A 468 11.08 -6.62 6.27
C GLN A 468 11.83 -7.65 7.11
N LEU A 469 13.12 -7.90 6.84
CA LEU A 469 13.96 -8.74 7.69
C LEU A 469 14.15 -8.10 9.07
N THR A 470 14.45 -6.80 9.10
CA THR A 470 14.57 -6.04 10.35
C THR A 470 13.23 -5.95 11.08
N GLN A 471 12.13 -5.74 10.36
CA GLN A 471 10.77 -5.76 10.92
C GLN A 471 10.47 -7.11 11.57
N ARG A 472 10.80 -8.22 10.90
CA ARG A 472 10.61 -9.56 11.46
C ARG A 472 11.38 -9.76 12.77
N LEU A 473 12.64 -9.32 12.84
CA LEU A 473 13.41 -9.39 14.08
C LEU A 473 12.76 -8.58 15.21
N ARG A 474 12.25 -7.36 14.92
CA ARG A 474 11.50 -6.53 15.87
C ARG A 474 10.23 -7.23 16.38
N ASP A 475 9.47 -7.82 15.47
CA ASP A 475 8.19 -8.46 15.73
C ASP A 475 8.35 -9.80 16.49
N GLU A 476 9.44 -10.51 16.21
CA GLU A 476 9.87 -11.72 16.91
C GLU A 476 10.86 -11.41 18.06
N SER A 477 10.78 -10.24 18.70
CA SER A 477 11.48 -9.96 19.98
C SER A 477 10.68 -10.36 21.23
N THR A 478 11.30 -10.31 22.40
CA THR A 478 10.63 -10.29 23.71
C THR A 478 10.05 -8.91 24.02
N GLY A 479 9.30 -8.77 25.13
CA GLY A 479 8.87 -7.46 25.61
C GLY A 479 10.02 -6.50 25.96
N ALA A 480 11.23 -7.04 26.21
CA ALA A 480 12.45 -6.27 26.45
C ALA A 480 13.21 -5.91 25.15
N GLY A 481 12.63 -6.17 23.98
CA GLY A 481 13.25 -5.85 22.68
C GLY A 481 14.30 -6.85 22.18
N VAL A 482 14.63 -7.88 22.96
CA VAL A 482 15.60 -8.93 22.57
C VAL A 482 14.98 -9.89 21.54
N PRO A 483 15.53 -10.04 20.33
CA PRO A 483 15.06 -11.02 19.33
C PRO A 483 15.02 -12.45 19.89
N THR A 484 13.97 -13.22 19.57
CA THR A 484 13.82 -14.62 19.95
C THR A 484 14.24 -15.60 18.86
N ILE A 485 14.53 -15.09 17.66
CA ILE A 485 15.10 -15.85 16.55
C ILE A 485 16.57 -15.43 16.34
N PRO A 486 17.45 -16.35 15.92
CA PRO A 486 18.87 -16.05 15.76
C PRO A 486 19.18 -15.19 14.51
N ALA A 487 18.29 -15.17 13.53
CA ALA A 487 18.40 -14.38 12.32
C ALA A 487 17.04 -14.29 11.60
N ALA A 488 16.91 -13.29 10.72
CA ALA A 488 15.88 -13.25 9.68
C ALA A 488 16.58 -13.20 8.32
N SER A 489 16.19 -14.07 7.40
CA SER A 489 16.83 -14.16 6.07
C SER A 489 15.84 -14.45 4.97
N SER A 490 16.21 -14.10 3.74
CA SER A 490 15.39 -14.29 2.55
C SER A 490 16.21 -14.61 1.31
N PHE A 491 15.80 -15.65 0.60
CA PHE A 491 16.18 -15.88 -0.79
C PHE A 491 15.64 -14.75 -1.67
N THR A 492 16.27 -14.55 -2.83
CA THR A 492 15.87 -13.50 -3.79
C THR A 492 14.48 -13.75 -4.37
N ASP A 493 14.17 -15.00 -4.72
CA ASP A 493 12.93 -15.46 -5.33
C ASP A 493 12.76 -16.99 -5.14
N LEU A 494 11.61 -17.52 -5.56
CA LEU A 494 11.28 -18.93 -5.40
C LEU A 494 12.22 -19.86 -6.18
N GLU A 495 12.70 -19.43 -7.35
CA GLU A 495 13.64 -20.23 -8.14
C GLU A 495 14.97 -20.38 -7.41
N SER A 496 15.48 -19.29 -6.84
CA SER A 496 16.68 -19.29 -6.01
C SER A 496 16.51 -20.16 -4.77
N ALA A 497 15.37 -20.03 -4.06
CA ALA A 497 15.04 -20.87 -2.92
C ALA A 497 15.07 -22.36 -3.31
N GLN A 498 14.32 -22.73 -4.36
CA GLN A 498 14.29 -24.09 -4.88
C GLN A 498 15.68 -24.62 -5.24
N LYS A 499 16.49 -23.81 -5.95
CA LYS A 499 17.85 -24.18 -6.37
C LYS A 499 18.75 -24.44 -5.16
N TYR A 500 18.78 -23.51 -4.21
CA TYR A 500 19.72 -23.54 -3.10
C TYR A 500 19.32 -24.52 -2.01
N THR A 501 18.02 -24.69 -1.72
CA THR A 501 17.52 -25.78 -0.89
C THR A 501 17.92 -27.13 -1.49
N GLN A 502 17.70 -27.33 -2.80
CA GLN A 502 18.03 -28.57 -3.46
C GLN A 502 19.54 -28.86 -3.48
N HIS A 503 20.37 -27.83 -3.61
CA HIS A 503 21.82 -27.94 -3.45
C HIS A 503 22.20 -28.46 -2.05
N ASN A 504 21.65 -27.84 -1.00
CA ASN A 504 21.91 -28.24 0.39
C ASN A 504 21.50 -29.69 0.68
N ILE A 505 20.32 -30.12 0.21
CA ILE A 505 19.82 -31.50 0.36
C ILE A 505 20.74 -32.50 -0.35
N ARG A 506 21.22 -32.17 -1.54
CA ARG A 506 22.16 -33.05 -2.29
C ARG A 506 23.51 -33.15 -1.59
N ALA A 507 24.05 -32.04 -1.11
CA ALA A 507 25.31 -32.01 -0.37
C ALA A 507 25.25 -32.85 0.92
N ASN A 508 24.08 -32.90 1.56
CA ASN A 508 23.86 -33.60 2.83
C ASN A 508 23.18 -34.98 2.69
N SER A 509 23.07 -35.55 1.48
CA SER A 509 22.28 -36.77 1.26
C SER A 509 22.73 -37.98 2.09
N ALA A 510 24.05 -38.14 2.31
CA ALA A 510 24.57 -39.22 3.16
C ALA A 510 24.19 -39.03 4.64
N GLU A 511 24.26 -37.80 5.15
CA GLU A 511 23.88 -37.49 6.54
C GLU A 511 22.38 -37.62 6.76
N ILE A 512 21.58 -37.25 5.76
CA ILE A 512 20.13 -37.47 5.76
C ILE A 512 19.84 -38.97 5.82
N ASP A 513 20.52 -39.80 5.03
CA ASP A 513 20.35 -41.26 5.06
C ASP A 513 20.62 -41.85 6.45
N ASP A 514 21.71 -41.41 7.08
CA ASP A 514 22.09 -41.89 8.40
C ASP A 514 21.12 -41.41 9.49
N TRP A 515 20.59 -40.19 9.36
CA TRP A 515 19.52 -39.70 10.22
C TRP A 515 18.24 -40.54 10.10
N LEU A 516 17.84 -40.89 8.87
CA LEU A 516 16.62 -41.67 8.61
C LEU A 516 16.74 -43.13 9.09
N LYS A 517 17.92 -43.76 8.97
CA LYS A 517 18.16 -45.13 9.47
C LYS A 517 18.03 -45.24 10.99
N GLY A 518 18.34 -44.16 11.71
CA GLY A 518 18.49 -44.16 13.16
C GLY A 518 17.20 -44.11 13.98
N ASN A 519 16.01 -44.12 13.35
CA ASN A 519 14.74 -43.68 13.95
C ASN A 519 14.89 -42.27 14.55
N PRO A 520 14.59 -41.20 13.80
CA PRO A 520 14.80 -39.82 14.25
C PRO A 520 14.29 -39.54 15.68
N PRO A 521 15.14 -38.96 16.56
CA PRO A 521 14.80 -38.70 17.96
C PRO A 521 13.70 -37.63 18.09
N SER A 522 13.04 -37.53 19.25
CA SER A 522 12.03 -36.50 19.51
C SER A 522 12.66 -35.19 20.03
N PRO A 523 12.32 -34.00 19.48
CA PRO A 523 11.42 -33.77 18.35
C PRO A 523 12.05 -34.25 17.04
N PRO A 524 11.24 -34.82 16.11
CA PRO A 524 11.73 -35.50 14.89
C PRO A 524 12.21 -34.52 13.82
N LYS A 525 13.15 -33.64 14.17
CA LYS A 525 13.67 -32.57 13.31
C LYS A 525 15.18 -32.57 13.32
N ARG A 526 15.80 -32.26 12.18
CA ARG A 526 17.25 -32.07 12.07
C ARG A 526 17.58 -30.95 11.09
N GLU A 527 18.53 -30.13 11.47
CA GLU A 527 19.11 -29.09 10.62
C GLU A 527 20.28 -29.67 9.81
N PHE A 528 20.33 -29.32 8.54
CA PHE A 528 21.43 -29.60 7.62
C PHE A 528 21.83 -28.29 6.94
N SER A 529 23.12 -28.05 6.81
CA SER A 529 23.61 -26.80 6.24
C SER A 529 24.82 -26.98 5.34
N VAL A 530 25.00 -26.01 4.45
CA VAL A 530 26.26 -25.78 3.73
C VAL A 530 26.73 -24.36 4.04
N PRO A 531 28.01 -24.16 4.36
CA PRO A 531 28.53 -22.84 4.72
C PRO A 531 28.65 -21.90 3.51
N SER A 532 28.77 -22.47 2.32
CA SER A 532 28.82 -21.74 1.05
C SER A 532 28.24 -22.57 -0.09
N VAL A 533 27.66 -21.91 -1.08
CA VAL A 533 27.28 -22.52 -2.36
C VAL A 533 28.28 -22.10 -3.43
N ASP A 534 28.94 -23.10 -4.02
CA ASP A 534 29.92 -22.89 -5.09
C ASP A 534 29.27 -23.15 -6.47
N ASN A 535 29.60 -22.33 -7.48
CA ASN A 535 29.17 -22.56 -8.87
C ASN A 535 30.15 -23.46 -9.67
N GLY A 536 31.06 -24.19 -9.01
CA GLY A 536 31.96 -25.14 -9.67
C GLY A 536 33.17 -24.55 -10.40
N GLY A 537 33.58 -23.32 -10.08
CA GLY A 537 34.81 -22.67 -10.57
C GLY A 537 35.59 -21.97 -9.45
N PRO A 538 36.83 -21.51 -9.69
CA PRO A 538 37.69 -20.85 -8.68
C PRO A 538 37.22 -19.45 -8.22
N SER A 539 35.98 -19.08 -8.50
CA SER A 539 35.38 -17.79 -8.17
C SER A 539 34.76 -17.77 -6.76
N ALA A 540 34.62 -16.57 -6.21
CA ALA A 540 34.01 -16.31 -4.90
C ALA A 540 32.65 -17.01 -4.69
N PRO A 541 32.25 -17.28 -3.43
CA PRO A 541 30.97 -17.91 -3.09
C PRO A 541 29.77 -17.18 -3.72
N VAL A 542 28.73 -17.94 -4.07
CA VAL A 542 27.51 -17.38 -4.66
C VAL A 542 26.63 -16.76 -3.57
N VAL A 543 26.14 -15.54 -3.80
CA VAL A 543 25.14 -14.93 -2.92
C VAL A 543 23.83 -15.73 -3.02
N THR A 544 23.44 -16.37 -1.92
CA THR A 544 22.22 -17.19 -1.82
C THR A 544 21.02 -16.34 -1.42
N GLY A 545 21.24 -15.20 -0.77
CA GLY A 545 20.19 -14.29 -0.34
C GLY A 545 20.70 -13.20 0.58
N ARG A 546 19.81 -12.69 1.43
CA ARG A 546 20.10 -11.65 2.44
C ARG A 546 19.80 -12.19 3.83
N THR A 547 20.66 -11.91 4.81
CA THR A 547 20.49 -12.32 6.21
C THR A 547 20.76 -11.16 7.16
N ALA A 548 19.83 -10.91 8.09
CA ALA A 548 20.03 -10.08 9.27
C ALA A 548 20.24 -11.01 10.49
N ALA A 549 21.48 -11.11 10.96
CA ALA A 549 21.83 -11.94 12.09
C ALA A 549 21.55 -11.22 13.43
N VAL A 550 21.44 -11.99 14.51
CA VAL A 550 21.40 -11.47 15.88
C VAL A 550 22.72 -11.81 16.56
N VAL A 551 23.49 -10.78 16.91
CA VAL A 551 24.78 -10.90 17.59
C VAL A 551 24.67 -10.24 18.95
N ASN A 552 25.01 -10.96 20.02
CA ASN A 552 24.90 -10.47 21.40
C ASN A 552 23.52 -9.88 21.73
N ASN A 553 22.43 -10.56 21.33
CA ASN A 553 21.04 -10.11 21.49
C ASN A 553 20.64 -8.85 20.70
N HIS A 554 21.45 -8.41 19.74
CA HIS A 554 21.17 -7.24 18.90
C HIS A 554 21.10 -7.63 17.41
N PRO A 555 20.04 -7.21 16.68
CA PRO A 555 20.00 -7.30 15.23
C PRO A 555 21.18 -6.59 14.58
N THR A 556 21.78 -7.21 13.56
CA THR A 556 22.72 -6.56 12.65
C THR A 556 21.98 -6.10 11.39
N PRO A 557 22.49 -5.10 10.66
CA PRO A 557 21.98 -4.79 9.32
C PRO A 557 22.02 -6.04 8.43
N PRO A 558 21.02 -6.23 7.55
CA PRO A 558 21.05 -7.31 6.56
C PRO A 558 22.32 -7.25 5.69
N ALA A 559 22.89 -8.42 5.41
CA ALA A 559 24.06 -8.59 4.56
C ALA A 559 23.88 -9.77 3.58
N ASP A 560 24.76 -9.86 2.58
CA ASP A 560 24.75 -10.98 1.63
C ASP A 560 25.06 -12.28 2.37
N ALA A 561 24.21 -13.27 2.15
CA ALA A 561 24.35 -14.62 2.64
C ALA A 561 24.92 -15.51 1.53
N TYR A 562 25.69 -16.53 1.92
CA TYR A 562 26.37 -17.44 0.99
C TYR A 562 26.08 -18.90 1.29
N GLY A 563 25.68 -19.21 2.52
CA GLY A 563 25.29 -20.55 2.94
C GLY A 563 23.78 -20.78 2.81
N VAL A 564 23.37 -22.00 3.14
CA VAL A 564 21.96 -22.41 3.20
C VAL A 564 21.80 -23.33 4.41
N SER A 565 20.80 -23.06 5.23
CA SER A 565 20.33 -23.96 6.28
C SER A 565 18.95 -24.51 5.93
N THR A 566 18.73 -25.80 6.17
CA THR A 566 17.45 -26.48 5.92
C THR A 566 17.12 -27.40 7.07
N VAL A 567 15.95 -27.19 7.66
CA VAL A 567 15.42 -28.05 8.71
C VAL A 567 14.46 -29.05 8.08
N LEU A 568 14.80 -30.33 8.20
CA LEU A 568 13.92 -31.43 7.83
C LEU A 568 13.13 -31.90 9.04
N LYS A 569 11.88 -32.30 8.82
CA LYS A 569 11.03 -32.93 9.83
C LYS A 569 10.65 -34.33 9.36
N TYR A 570 10.95 -35.34 10.16
CA TYR A 570 10.65 -36.73 9.85
C TYR A 570 9.14 -36.98 9.95
N GLU A 571 8.59 -37.58 8.90
CA GLU A 571 7.18 -37.91 8.74
C GLU A 571 7.09 -39.30 8.07
N PRO A 572 6.87 -40.38 8.85
CA PRO A 572 7.04 -41.76 8.36
C PRO A 572 6.01 -42.19 7.31
N SER A 573 4.93 -41.43 7.12
CA SER A 573 3.90 -41.70 6.10
C SER A 573 4.27 -41.23 4.70
N LEU A 574 5.44 -40.60 4.55
CA LEU A 574 5.90 -39.96 3.32
C LEU A 574 7.07 -40.77 2.72
N ASP A 575 7.32 -40.60 1.42
CA ASP A 575 8.44 -41.29 0.74
C ASP A 575 9.24 -40.38 -0.22
N PRO A 576 10.37 -39.79 0.21
CA PRO A 576 11.08 -40.07 1.46
C PRO A 576 10.34 -39.61 2.73
N PRO A 577 10.66 -40.18 3.90
CA PRO A 577 9.87 -39.98 5.12
C PRO A 577 10.20 -38.66 5.85
N PHE A 578 10.22 -37.54 5.13
CA PHE A 578 10.41 -36.21 5.74
C PHE A 578 9.75 -35.11 4.91
N VAL A 579 9.54 -33.94 5.53
CA VAL A 579 9.18 -32.69 4.85
C VAL A 579 10.29 -31.65 5.01
N VAL A 580 10.36 -30.70 4.09
CA VAL A 580 11.17 -29.48 4.30
C VAL A 580 10.39 -28.52 5.18
N LEU A 581 10.70 -28.50 6.48
CA LEU A 581 9.99 -27.66 7.44
C LEU A 581 10.31 -26.18 7.21
N THR A 582 11.60 -25.86 7.01
CA THR A 582 12.03 -24.53 6.59
C THR A 582 13.39 -24.62 5.90
N SER A 583 13.64 -23.73 4.96
CA SER A 583 14.92 -23.54 4.30
C SER A 583 15.17 -22.04 4.16
N MET A 584 16.42 -21.61 4.41
CA MET A 584 16.75 -20.20 4.52
C MET A 584 18.23 -19.93 4.21
N PRO A 585 18.59 -18.74 3.68
CA PRO A 585 19.99 -18.32 3.58
C PRO A 585 20.64 -18.22 4.96
N GLN A 586 21.95 -18.50 5.00
CA GLN A 586 22.79 -18.42 6.20
C GLN A 586 23.94 -17.44 6.01
#